data_AF-A0A2P6SIS2-F1
#
_entry.id   AF-A0A2P6SIS2-F1
#
_cell.length_a   1.000
_cell.length_b   1.000
_cell.length_c   1.000
_cell.angle_alpha   90.00
_cell.angle_beta   90.00
_cell.angle_gamma   90.00
#
_symmetry.space_group_name_H-M   'P 1'
#
loop_
_entity.id
_entity.type
_entity.pdbx_description
1 polymer ?
#
loop_
_entity_poly.entity_id
_entity_poly.type
_entity_poly.pdbx_seq_one_letter_code
_entity_poly.pdbx_strand_id
1 'polypeptide(L)'
;MKEDQKKHTALLKLAKPLVFVILLLFTYTLGYLSSPLTPSPTSPSPPSSSAQSLLQLANLPTQLDHFRVTTHCADPVPSQLVRQTILDQAFNSTSPFTNFPPPHVKSLLRTNRAKGLGPNGAVFEHLIEMVKPRTIIEVGTFLGASAIHMVDLTRKLGLQTQILCVDDFRGWPGFRERFKDLKMLNGDVF
;
A
#
# COMPACT_ATOMS: atom_id res chain seq x y z
N MET A 1 -58.86 -30.70 -15.27
CA MET A 1 -57.60 -31.01 -16.00
C MET A 1 -56.65 -29.82 -16.18
N LYS A 2 -57.10 -28.58 -16.43
CA LYS A 2 -56.20 -27.41 -16.57
C LYS A 2 -55.68 -26.81 -15.24
N GLU A 3 -56.41 -27.02 -14.14
CA GLU A 3 -56.06 -26.47 -12.82
C GLU A 3 -54.80 -27.12 -12.20
N ASP A 4 -54.68 -28.45 -12.31
CA ASP A 4 -53.61 -29.22 -11.67
C ASP A 4 -52.25 -29.02 -12.33
N GLN A 5 -52.24 -28.82 -13.65
CA GLN A 5 -51.02 -28.57 -14.42
C GLN A 5 -50.40 -27.19 -14.08
N LYS A 6 -51.22 -26.20 -13.73
CA LYS A 6 -50.77 -24.86 -13.33
C LYS A 6 -50.13 -24.87 -11.93
N LYS A 7 -50.67 -25.66 -11.00
CA LYS A 7 -50.13 -25.84 -9.63
C LYS A 7 -48.76 -26.53 -9.65
N HIS A 8 -48.60 -27.59 -10.44
CA HIS A 8 -47.31 -28.28 -10.60
C HIS A 8 -46.21 -27.36 -11.17
N THR A 9 -46.56 -26.52 -12.14
CA THR A 9 -45.60 -25.59 -12.77
C THR A 9 -45.19 -24.46 -11.81
N ALA A 10 -46.10 -24.00 -10.95
CA ALA A 10 -45.80 -23.00 -9.91
C ALA A 10 -44.91 -23.57 -8.79
N LEU A 11 -45.15 -24.81 -8.35
CA LEU A 11 -44.33 -25.51 -7.37
C LEU A 11 -42.90 -25.75 -7.89
N LEU A 12 -42.73 -26.15 -9.16
CA LEU A 12 -41.40 -26.28 -9.77
C LEU A 12 -40.66 -24.94 -9.91
N LYS A 13 -41.37 -23.82 -10.09
CA LYS A 13 -40.76 -22.49 -10.18
C LYS A 13 -40.27 -21.98 -8.82
N LEU A 14 -40.93 -22.36 -7.72
CA LEU A 14 -40.54 -22.01 -6.35
C LEU A 14 -39.46 -22.95 -5.78
N ALA A 15 -39.41 -24.20 -6.24
CA ALA A 15 -38.41 -25.18 -5.82
C ALA A 15 -36.97 -24.79 -6.24
N LYS A 16 -36.80 -24.14 -7.40
CA LYS A 16 -35.47 -23.75 -7.91
C LYS A 16 -34.72 -22.79 -6.97
N PRO A 17 -35.26 -21.62 -6.57
CA PRO A 17 -34.55 -20.73 -5.65
C PRO A 17 -34.38 -21.34 -4.26
N LEU A 18 -35.33 -22.17 -3.79
CA LEU A 18 -35.23 -22.84 -2.50
C LEU A 18 -34.05 -23.83 -2.46
N VAL A 19 -33.81 -24.58 -3.54
CA VAL A 19 -32.66 -25.48 -3.65
C VAL A 19 -31.34 -24.72 -3.58
N PHE A 20 -31.24 -23.54 -4.20
CA PHE A 20 -30.03 -22.70 -4.10
C PHE A 20 -29.82 -22.17 -2.68
N VAL A 21 -30.88 -21.75 -1.99
CA VAL A 21 -30.78 -21.30 -0.59
C VAL A 21 -30.35 -22.44 0.33
N ILE A 22 -30.91 -23.65 0.13
CA ILE A 22 -30.52 -24.84 0.90
C ILE A 22 -29.06 -25.21 0.63
N LEU A 23 -28.62 -25.23 -0.64
CA LEU A 23 -27.22 -25.48 -1.00
C LEU A 23 -26.28 -24.45 -0.38
N LEU A 24 -26.65 -23.16 -0.41
CA LEU A 24 -25.84 -22.09 0.15
C LEU A 24 -25.71 -22.22 1.67
N LEU A 25 -26.82 -22.49 2.37
CA LEU A 25 -26.82 -22.76 3.81
C LEU A 25 -26.00 -24.01 4.15
N PHE A 26 -26.12 -25.08 3.36
CA PHE A 26 -25.39 -26.32 3.58
C PHE A 26 -23.88 -26.14 3.37
N THR A 27 -23.46 -25.43 2.33
CA THR A 27 -22.03 -25.11 2.11
C THR A 27 -21.48 -24.20 3.20
N TYR A 28 -22.26 -23.24 3.70
CA TYR A 28 -21.87 -22.37 4.80
C TYR A 28 -21.69 -23.16 6.11
N THR A 29 -22.63 -24.04 6.46
CA THR A 29 -22.54 -24.84 7.68
C THR A 29 -21.41 -25.87 7.60
N LEU A 30 -21.21 -26.55 6.47
CA LEU A 30 -20.07 -27.44 6.28
C LEU A 30 -18.75 -26.68 6.35
N GLY A 31 -18.65 -25.49 5.76
CA GLY A 31 -17.47 -24.64 5.85
C GLY A 31 -17.16 -24.21 7.29
N TYR A 32 -18.20 -23.84 8.05
CA TYR A 32 -18.07 -23.48 9.47
C TYR A 32 -17.65 -24.67 10.34
N LEU A 33 -18.23 -25.85 10.13
CA LEU A 33 -17.91 -27.08 10.85
C LEU A 33 -16.55 -27.68 10.47
N SER A 34 -16.13 -27.49 9.22
CA SER A 34 -14.82 -27.96 8.71
C SER A 34 -13.70 -26.96 8.98
N SER A 35 -14.03 -25.77 9.50
CA SER A 35 -13.02 -24.81 9.91
C SER A 35 -12.24 -25.40 11.08
N PRO A 36 -10.92 -25.61 10.94
CA PRO A 36 -10.12 -26.10 12.05
C PRO A 36 -10.22 -25.11 13.20
N LEU A 37 -10.65 -25.58 14.37
CA LEU A 37 -10.44 -24.92 15.65
C LEU A 37 -8.93 -24.76 15.79
N THR A 38 -8.43 -23.60 15.37
CA THR A 38 -7.03 -23.26 15.55
C THR A 38 -6.88 -23.01 17.05
N PRO A 39 -6.13 -23.84 17.80
CA PRO A 39 -5.85 -23.51 19.18
C PRO A 39 -5.13 -22.16 19.18
N SER A 40 -5.65 -21.21 19.96
CA SER A 40 -5.01 -19.93 20.20
C SER A 40 -3.54 -20.19 20.54
N PRO A 41 -2.57 -19.62 19.80
CA PRO A 41 -1.18 -19.72 20.18
C PRO A 41 -1.04 -19.06 21.55
N THR A 42 -0.70 -19.88 22.54
CA THR A 42 -0.31 -19.44 23.87
C THR A 42 0.78 -18.40 23.70
N SER A 43 0.53 -17.19 24.20
CA SER A 43 1.46 -16.09 24.12
C SER A 43 2.81 -16.51 24.73
N PRO A 44 3.93 -16.47 24.00
CA PRO A 44 5.22 -16.48 24.65
C PRO A 44 5.34 -15.17 25.42
N SER A 45 5.65 -15.28 26.71
CA SER A 45 6.07 -14.16 27.55
C SER A 45 7.14 -13.32 26.84
N PRO A 46 7.11 -11.98 26.96
CA PRO A 46 8.15 -11.16 26.38
C PRO A 46 9.49 -11.52 27.04
N PRO A 47 10.55 -11.83 26.28
CA PRO A 47 11.88 -11.82 26.85
C PRO A 47 12.15 -10.42 27.37
N SER A 48 12.62 -10.37 28.61
CA SER A 48 13.12 -9.17 29.26
C SER A 48 13.98 -8.37 28.29
N SER A 49 13.63 -7.09 28.19
CA SER A 49 14.28 -6.06 27.40
C SER A 49 15.75 -5.92 27.77
N SER A 50 16.60 -6.74 27.15
CA SER A 50 17.94 -6.28 26.79
C SER A 50 17.78 -5.47 25.52
N ALA A 51 18.00 -4.16 25.63
CA ALA A 51 18.05 -3.27 24.48
C ALA A 51 19.22 -3.74 23.59
N GLN A 52 18.94 -4.65 22.68
CA GLN A 52 19.86 -4.99 21.61
C GLN A 52 20.01 -3.74 20.77
N SER A 53 21.19 -3.13 20.89
CA SER A 53 21.60 -1.96 20.14
C SER A 53 21.28 -2.15 18.65
N LEU A 54 20.68 -1.14 18.01
CA LEU A 54 20.42 -1.11 16.56
C LEU A 54 21.67 -1.47 15.73
N LEU A 55 22.87 -1.25 16.28
CA LEU A 55 24.15 -1.64 15.67
C LEU A 55 24.33 -3.15 15.52
N GLN A 56 23.74 -3.94 16.42
CA GLN A 56 23.92 -5.39 16.44
C GLN A 56 22.98 -6.09 15.46
N LEU A 57 21.79 -5.53 15.23
CA LEU A 57 20.84 -5.99 14.22
C LEU A 57 21.29 -5.63 12.79
N ALA A 58 22.02 -4.52 12.64
CA ALA A 58 22.64 -4.19 11.37
C ALA A 58 23.57 -5.34 10.93
N ASN A 59 24.37 -5.92 11.82
CA ASN A 59 25.47 -6.83 11.48
C ASN A 59 25.11 -8.27 11.09
N LEU A 60 23.84 -8.63 10.90
CA LEU A 60 23.48 -9.93 10.34
C LEU A 60 23.66 -9.95 8.81
N PRO A 61 24.39 -10.92 8.23
CA PRO A 61 24.49 -11.06 6.78
C PRO A 61 23.13 -11.51 6.27
N THR A 62 22.41 -10.59 5.64
CA THR A 62 21.14 -10.84 4.98
C THR A 62 21.27 -10.38 3.54
N GLN A 63 20.54 -10.97 2.60
CA GLN A 63 20.49 -10.54 1.19
C GLN A 63 20.09 -9.06 0.95
N LEU A 64 19.90 -8.29 2.03
CA LEU A 64 19.64 -6.86 2.05
C LEU A 64 20.91 -6.00 1.95
N ASP A 65 22.10 -6.56 1.70
CA ASP A 65 23.34 -5.80 1.56
C ASP A 65 23.23 -4.66 0.53
N HIS A 66 22.39 -4.80 -0.50
CA HIS A 66 22.11 -3.72 -1.47
C HIS A 66 21.37 -2.49 -0.87
N PHE A 67 20.69 -2.66 0.25
CA PHE A 67 19.96 -1.59 0.94
C PHE A 67 20.72 -1.06 2.17
N ARG A 68 21.90 -1.61 2.45
CA ARG A 68 22.68 -1.28 3.62
C ARG A 68 23.63 -0.15 3.26
N VAL A 69 23.25 1.08 3.63
CA VAL A 69 24.15 2.24 3.57
C VAL A 69 25.24 2.02 4.62
N THR A 70 26.36 1.44 4.21
CA THR A 70 27.51 1.13 5.07
C THR A 70 28.46 2.32 5.24
N THR A 71 28.30 3.34 4.40
CA THR A 71 29.05 4.59 4.46
C THR A 71 28.56 5.48 5.59
N HIS A 72 29.50 5.99 6.39
CA HIS A 72 29.23 7.06 7.34
C HIS A 72 28.63 8.26 6.59
N CYS A 73 27.49 8.78 7.05
CA CYS A 73 26.89 9.98 6.47
C CYS A 73 27.87 11.15 6.59
N ALA A 74 27.89 12.03 5.59
CA ALA A 74 28.63 13.29 5.71
C ALA A 74 28.02 14.19 6.80
N ASP A 75 28.76 15.23 7.21
CA ASP A 75 28.26 16.23 8.14
C ASP A 75 26.97 16.89 7.61
N PRO A 76 26.04 17.28 8.50
CA PRO A 76 24.78 17.90 8.10
C PRO A 76 25.01 19.20 7.31
N VAL A 77 24.33 19.33 6.18
CA VAL A 77 24.34 20.56 5.38
C VAL A 77 23.39 21.59 6.00
N PRO A 78 23.80 22.86 6.20
CA PRO A 78 22.90 23.92 6.65
C PRO A 78 21.66 24.03 5.75
N SER A 79 20.48 24.22 6.33
CA SER A 79 19.20 24.14 5.60
C SER A 79 19.11 25.10 4.41
N GLN A 80 19.74 26.28 4.50
CA GLN A 80 19.80 27.27 3.43
C GLN A 80 20.64 26.81 2.22
N LEU A 81 21.60 25.90 2.45
CA LEU A 81 22.52 25.39 1.43
C LEU A 81 22.09 24.05 0.85
N VAL A 82 21.10 23.37 1.43
CA VAL A 82 20.63 22.04 0.99
C VAL A 82 20.27 22.05 -0.50
N ARG A 83 19.47 23.02 -0.95
CA ARG A 83 19.05 23.11 -2.36
C ARG A 83 20.26 23.24 -3.29
N GLN A 84 21.17 24.17 -2.99
CA GLN A 84 22.33 24.42 -3.85
C GLN A 84 23.26 23.19 -3.87
N THR A 85 23.49 22.58 -2.72
CA THR A 85 24.30 21.36 -2.58
C THR A 85 23.75 20.22 -3.45
N ILE A 86 22.43 20.00 -3.43
CA ILE A 86 21.78 18.99 -4.28
C ILE A 86 21.96 19.30 -5.76
N LEU A 87 21.77 20.57 -6.17
CA LEU A 87 21.94 20.97 -7.56
C LEU A 87 23.38 20.76 -8.02
N ASP A 88 24.36 21.16 -7.22
CA ASP A 88 25.77 21.04 -7.56
C ASP A 88 26.23 19.58 -7.63
N GLN A 89 25.82 18.75 -6.66
CA GLN A 89 26.26 17.36 -6.58
C GLN A 89 25.53 16.41 -7.53
N ALA A 90 24.23 16.60 -7.75
CA ALA A 90 23.41 15.66 -8.52
C ALA A 90 23.05 16.15 -9.93
N PHE A 91 23.09 17.47 -10.18
CA PHE A 91 22.54 18.07 -11.40
C PHE A 91 23.44 19.14 -12.04
N ASN A 92 24.75 19.12 -11.78
CA ASN A 92 25.72 20.08 -12.36
C ASN A 92 25.26 21.54 -12.23
N SER A 93 24.83 21.92 -11.02
CA SER A 93 24.32 23.25 -10.65
C SER A 93 23.08 23.70 -11.44
N THR A 94 22.46 22.82 -12.21
CA THR A 94 21.31 23.12 -13.05
C THR A 94 20.05 22.49 -12.47
N SER A 95 18.97 23.27 -12.35
CA SER A 95 17.69 22.70 -11.89
C SER A 95 17.17 21.64 -12.88
N PRO A 96 16.83 20.42 -12.43
CA PRO A 96 16.21 19.41 -13.30
C PRO A 96 14.80 19.82 -13.76
N PHE A 97 14.21 20.84 -13.13
CA PHE A 97 12.94 21.43 -13.53
C PHE A 97 13.08 22.53 -14.57
N THR A 98 14.30 22.96 -14.91
CA THR A 98 14.53 23.87 -16.03
C THR A 98 14.05 23.19 -17.31
N ASN A 99 13.15 23.85 -18.05
CA ASN A 99 12.49 23.31 -19.24
C ASN A 99 11.70 22.02 -19.01
N PHE A 100 11.21 21.77 -17.79
CA PHE A 100 10.31 20.64 -17.54
C PHE A 100 8.84 21.00 -17.85
N PRO A 101 8.12 20.20 -18.65
CA PRO A 101 8.60 19.02 -19.38
C PRO A 101 9.37 19.40 -20.66
N PRO A 102 10.44 18.66 -21.03
CA PRO A 102 11.18 18.92 -22.27
C PRO A 102 10.27 18.94 -23.51
N PRO A 103 10.54 19.80 -24.52
CA PRO A 103 9.70 19.90 -25.71
C PRO A 103 9.44 18.56 -26.42
N HIS A 104 10.45 17.69 -26.44
CA HIS A 104 10.39 16.39 -27.11
C HIS A 104 9.49 15.35 -26.40
N VAL A 105 9.24 15.48 -25.09
CA VAL A 105 8.31 14.59 -24.36
C VAL A 105 6.92 15.17 -24.22
N LYS A 106 6.70 16.44 -24.57
CA LYS A 106 5.43 17.14 -24.33
C LYS A 106 4.24 16.44 -25.00
N SER A 107 4.42 15.85 -26.19
CA SER A 107 3.40 15.08 -26.89
C SER A 107 3.17 13.68 -26.31
N LEU A 108 4.12 13.15 -25.55
CA LEU A 108 4.06 11.84 -24.89
C LEU A 108 3.39 11.92 -23.51
N LEU A 109 3.27 13.12 -22.95
CA LEU A 109 2.60 13.32 -21.68
C LEU A 109 1.11 13.08 -21.83
N ARG A 110 0.55 12.30 -20.90
CA ARG A 110 -0.89 12.12 -20.78
C ARG A 110 -1.55 13.48 -20.55
N THR A 111 -2.55 13.79 -21.37
CA THR A 111 -3.37 15.01 -21.24
C THR A 111 -4.18 15.03 -19.94
N ASN A 112 -4.61 13.86 -19.46
CA ASN A 112 -5.23 13.72 -18.15
C ASN A 112 -4.19 13.48 -17.06
N ARG A 113 -4.23 14.31 -16.01
CA ARG A 113 -3.43 14.13 -14.80
C ARG A 113 -3.86 12.83 -14.14
N ALA A 114 -2.96 11.84 -14.08
CA ALA A 114 -3.17 10.68 -13.24
C ALA A 114 -3.29 11.16 -11.78
N LYS A 115 -4.38 10.81 -11.11
CA LYS A 115 -4.49 11.00 -9.66
C LYS A 115 -3.58 9.95 -9.01
N GLY A 116 -2.44 10.39 -8.48
CA GLY A 116 -1.43 9.53 -7.85
C GLY A 116 -0.39 8.95 -8.83
N LEU A 117 0.83 8.72 -8.33
CA LEU A 117 1.98 8.18 -9.08
C LEU A 117 1.89 6.65 -9.27
N GLY A 118 0.72 6.13 -9.68
CA GLY A 118 0.51 4.69 -9.82
C GLY A 118 0.47 3.96 -8.47
N PRO A 119 -0.55 4.20 -7.63
CA PRO A 119 -0.64 3.65 -6.27
C PRO A 119 -0.68 2.11 -6.24
N ASN A 120 -1.08 1.47 -7.35
CA ASN A 120 -1.12 0.02 -7.53
C ASN A 120 0.01 -0.49 -8.44
N GLY A 121 1.15 0.19 -8.46
CA GLY A 121 2.28 -0.18 -9.31
C GLY A 121 2.78 -1.59 -8.98
N ALA A 122 3.10 -2.37 -10.01
CA ALA A 122 3.58 -3.76 -9.86
C ALA A 122 4.86 -3.88 -8.99
N VAL A 123 5.60 -2.78 -8.82
CA VAL A 123 6.79 -2.70 -7.98
C VAL A 123 6.48 -3.02 -6.51
N PHE A 124 5.29 -2.67 -6.00
CA PHE A 124 4.94 -2.88 -4.59
C PHE A 124 4.84 -4.37 -4.26
N GLU A 125 4.06 -5.13 -5.05
CA GLU A 125 3.87 -6.57 -4.82
C GLU A 125 5.20 -7.31 -4.94
N HIS A 126 5.99 -7.02 -5.98
CA HIS A 126 7.27 -7.66 -6.19
C HIS A 126 8.26 -7.41 -5.03
N LEU A 127 8.38 -6.17 -4.57
CA LEU A 127 9.28 -5.83 -3.45
C LEU A 127 8.80 -6.41 -2.11
N ILE A 128 7.51 -6.32 -1.80
CA ILE A 128 6.94 -6.86 -0.56
C ILE A 128 7.07 -8.38 -0.53
N GLU A 129 6.86 -9.05 -1.67
CA GLU A 129 7.03 -10.49 -1.78
C GLU A 129 8.49 -10.92 -1.59
N MET A 130 9.45 -10.21 -2.19
CA MET A 130 10.87 -10.53 -2.06
C MET A 130 11.41 -10.24 -0.65
N VAL A 131 11.07 -9.08 -0.08
CA VAL A 131 11.67 -8.60 1.18
C VAL A 131 10.93 -9.13 2.41
N LYS A 132 9.63 -9.44 2.30
CA LYS A 132 8.76 -9.82 3.42
C LYS A 132 8.91 -8.87 4.62
N PRO A 133 8.72 -7.54 4.43
CA PRO A 133 9.11 -6.54 5.41
C PRO A 133 8.28 -6.63 6.70
N ARG A 134 8.93 -6.43 7.85
CA ARG A 134 8.24 -6.18 9.14
C ARG A 134 7.72 -4.75 9.24
N THR A 135 8.39 -3.82 8.56
CA THR A 135 8.02 -2.41 8.56
C THR A 135 8.25 -1.80 7.19
N ILE A 136 7.27 -1.04 6.71
CA ILE A 136 7.38 -0.20 5.51
C ILE A 136 7.21 1.25 5.96
N ILE A 137 8.13 2.12 5.53
CA ILE A 137 8.06 3.56 5.78
C ILE A 137 7.82 4.24 4.43
N GLU A 138 6.68 4.92 4.30
CA GLU A 138 6.36 5.71 3.11
C GLU A 138 6.56 7.19 3.43
N VAL A 139 7.37 7.87 2.62
CA VAL A 139 7.59 9.32 2.72
C VAL A 139 6.89 9.97 1.54
N GLY A 140 5.94 10.86 1.81
CA GLY A 140 5.11 11.44 0.74
C GLY A 140 3.86 10.61 0.40
N THR A 141 3.20 10.04 1.41
CA THR A 141 1.96 9.24 1.31
C THR A 141 0.79 9.97 0.65
N PHE A 142 0.72 11.29 0.80
CA PHE A 142 -0.38 12.16 0.40
C PHE A 142 -1.74 11.55 0.79
N LEU A 143 -2.58 11.17 -0.17
CA LEU A 143 -3.92 10.61 0.09
C LEU A 143 -3.90 9.14 0.56
N GLY A 144 -2.73 8.49 0.61
CA GLY A 144 -2.60 7.14 1.16
C GLY A 144 -3.03 5.99 0.26
N ALA A 145 -3.31 6.23 -1.02
CA ALA A 145 -3.71 5.17 -1.93
C ALA A 145 -2.66 4.04 -2.04
N SER A 146 -1.37 4.38 -2.11
CA SER A 146 -0.26 3.42 -2.10
C SER A 146 -0.10 2.72 -0.74
N ALA A 147 -0.22 3.44 0.37
CA ALA A 147 -0.19 2.85 1.71
C ALA A 147 -1.28 1.77 1.88
N ILE A 148 -2.52 2.07 1.48
CA ILE A 148 -3.63 1.12 1.54
C ILE A 148 -3.35 -0.10 0.65
N HIS A 149 -2.84 0.13 -0.57
CA HIS A 149 -2.46 -0.95 -1.46
C HIS A 149 -1.39 -1.86 -0.84
N MET A 150 -0.38 -1.30 -0.18
CA MET A 150 0.65 -2.08 0.52
C MET A 150 0.06 -2.87 1.70
N VAL A 151 -0.90 -2.32 2.45
CA VAL A 151 -1.63 -3.04 3.52
C VAL A 151 -2.34 -4.28 2.96
N ASP A 152 -3.04 -4.13 1.83
CA ASP A 152 -3.77 -5.22 1.20
C ASP A 152 -2.82 -6.32 0.71
N LEU A 153 -1.70 -5.93 0.10
CA LEU A 153 -0.65 -6.86 -0.33
C LEU A 153 -0.04 -7.62 0.86
N THR A 154 0.33 -6.93 1.94
CA THR A 154 0.93 -7.59 3.12
C THR A 154 -0.06 -8.55 3.77
N ARG A 155 -1.35 -8.19 3.81
CA ARG A 155 -2.42 -9.05 4.34
C ARG A 155 -2.62 -10.30 3.46
N LYS A 156 -2.69 -10.13 2.14
CA LYS A 156 -2.80 -11.23 1.17
C LYS A 156 -1.63 -12.22 1.31
N LEU A 157 -0.45 -11.72 1.61
CA LEU A 157 0.77 -12.52 1.81
C LEU A 157 0.92 -13.09 3.24
N GLY A 158 -0.03 -12.84 4.14
CA GLY A 158 0.02 -13.32 5.53
C GLY A 158 1.11 -12.66 6.38
N LEU A 159 1.56 -11.46 6.02
CA LEU A 159 2.63 -10.76 6.71
C LEU A 159 2.10 -9.88 7.83
N GLN A 160 2.77 -9.94 8.98
CA GLN A 160 2.60 -9.01 10.09
C GLN A 160 3.49 -7.79 9.86
N THR A 161 3.03 -6.90 8.98
CA THR A 161 3.79 -5.71 8.55
C THR A 161 3.18 -4.43 9.13
N GLN A 162 4.01 -3.60 9.77
CA GLN A 162 3.66 -2.23 10.15
C GLN A 162 3.91 -1.30 8.95
N ILE A 163 2.95 -0.45 8.60
CA ILE A 163 3.13 0.61 7.60
C ILE A 163 3.10 1.95 8.31
N LEU A 164 4.13 2.77 8.12
CA LEU A 164 4.28 4.10 8.68
C LEU A 164 4.28 5.14 7.56
N CYS A 165 3.27 5.99 7.55
CA CYS A 165 3.11 7.08 6.59
C CYS A 165 3.67 8.37 7.18
N VAL A 166 4.72 8.91 6.57
CA VAL A 166 5.36 10.17 6.98
C VAL A 166 5.04 11.22 5.92
N ASP A 167 4.02 12.03 6.21
CA ASP A 167 3.56 13.12 5.34
C ASP A 167 2.99 14.27 6.17
N ASP A 168 3.03 15.48 5.61
CA ASP A 168 2.33 16.63 6.17
C ASP A 168 0.90 16.80 5.59
N PHE A 169 0.55 15.94 4.62
CA PHE A 169 -0.70 15.86 3.88
C PHE A 169 -1.08 17.12 3.10
N ARG A 170 -0.16 18.08 2.94
CA ARG A 170 -0.44 19.36 2.27
C ARG A 170 -0.19 19.32 0.76
N GLY A 171 0.46 18.26 0.27
CA GLY A 171 0.95 18.17 -1.09
C GLY A 171 2.18 19.06 -1.31
N TRP A 172 2.61 19.21 -2.56
CA TRP A 172 3.80 20.01 -2.86
C TRP A 172 3.50 21.53 -2.78
N PRO A 173 4.51 22.41 -2.60
CA PRO A 173 4.32 23.86 -2.62
C PRO A 173 3.65 24.32 -3.93
N GLY A 174 2.55 25.07 -3.85
CA GLY A 174 1.78 25.41 -5.04
C GLY A 174 0.68 24.42 -5.41
N PHE A 175 0.44 23.38 -4.59
CA PHE A 175 -0.61 22.37 -4.83
C PHE A 175 -2.00 23.00 -4.65
N ARG A 176 -2.26 23.60 -3.49
CA ARG A 176 -3.59 24.14 -3.16
C ARG A 176 -4.06 25.25 -4.10
N GLU A 177 -3.14 26.04 -4.64
CA GLU A 177 -3.45 27.11 -5.60
C GLU A 177 -3.91 26.55 -6.95
N ARG A 178 -3.41 25.37 -7.33
CA ARG A 178 -3.75 24.67 -8.58
C ARG A 178 -4.89 23.68 -8.45
N PHE A 179 -5.25 23.31 -7.23
CA PHE A 179 -6.23 22.28 -6.91
C PHE A 179 -7.22 22.79 -5.85
N LYS A 180 -7.74 24.00 -6.06
CA LYS A 180 -8.66 24.68 -5.13
C LYS A 180 -9.97 23.91 -4.93
N ASP A 181 -10.34 23.11 -5.93
CA ASP A 181 -11.60 22.38 -5.97
C ASP A 181 -11.54 21.06 -5.20
N LEU A 182 -10.33 20.61 -4.81
CA LEU A 182 -10.13 19.43 -3.99
C LEU A 182 -10.20 19.84 -2.52
N LYS A 183 -11.34 19.61 -1.89
CA LYS A 183 -11.48 19.84 -0.46
C LYS A 183 -10.73 18.74 0.28
N MET A 184 -9.59 19.11 0.86
CA MET A 184 -8.91 18.28 1.84
C MET A 184 -9.72 18.27 3.15
N LEU A 185 -10.42 17.19 3.43
CA LEU A 185 -11.06 16.93 4.72
C LEU A 185 -10.25 15.85 5.43
N ASN A 186 -9.62 16.18 6.56
CA ASN A 186 -8.82 15.24 7.36
C ASN A 186 -7.70 14.50 6.58
N GLY A 187 -7.13 15.13 5.54
CA GLY A 187 -6.11 14.50 4.69
C GLY A 187 -6.66 13.65 3.54
N ASP A 188 -7.99 13.61 3.36
CA ASP A 188 -8.68 12.93 2.25
C ASP A 188 -9.29 13.96 1.28
N VAL A 189 -9.48 13.60 0.01
CA VAL A 189 -10.09 14.46 -1.01
C VAL A 189 -11.53 14.05 -1.27
N PHE A 190 -12.46 14.95 -0.93
CA PHE A 190 -13.86 14.88 -1.34
C PHE A 190 -14.15 15.89 -2.45
#